data_AF-C0ILP1-F1
#
_entry.id   AF-C0ILP1-F1
#
_cell.length_a   1.000
_cell.length_b   1.000
_cell.length_c   1.000
_cell.angle_alpha   90.00
_cell.angle_beta   90.00
_cell.angle_gamma   90.00
#
_symmetry.space_group_name_H-M   'P 1'
#
loop_
_entity.id
_entity.type
_entity.pdbx_description
1 polymer ?
#
loop_
_entity_poly.entity_id
_entity_poly.type
_entity_poly.pdbx_seq_one_letter_code
_entity_poly.pdbx_strand_id
1 'polypeptide(L)'
;MGGDLFQDLPPPSASQTQLQELQSSTTVKEHSSNPPLEPPPPALKSALKRPKPPSSGEESKPQVSASALAPAPGKRLRFKTTTDASETQVIEAMQKIASHIKNSSKFSKASKLAVQLIQAGSVNPATSDHFFAILEGAMSSPTTCNEASLRADYHALFSAAQDAVECLNKKQKNLLTIWTTRAVMANDLFTDDSFVFSKASGRIKEAISSLPVATKDDDEEEAASLEETEVGKAHGESHRDNTSASSIPEAKEEEPDPFGLEALIPSTSKKDDTAKGKRELVAKNKKSEEDEARKFLRGQREALISCLEIAARRYKTPWCQTVIDILVKHASDNISRFTSRQRDAIDKLWASIREQQIRRKQGKSVSGKLDVNGFEWLQEKYANEKISIRHSVSGGGERRCEQWLG
;
A
#
# COMPACT_ATOMS: atom_id res chain seq x y z
N MET A 1 31.01 1.21 -13.79
CA MET A 1 30.48 1.54 -15.13
C MET A 1 29.18 2.30 -14.92
N GLY A 2 29.11 3.59 -15.27
CA GLY A 2 27.90 4.39 -15.05
C GLY A 2 26.91 4.21 -16.21
N GLY A 3 25.72 3.70 -15.91
CA GLY A 3 24.58 3.74 -16.84
C GLY A 3 23.88 5.09 -16.72
N ASP A 4 23.83 5.85 -17.81
CA ASP A 4 23.28 7.21 -17.84
C ASP A 4 21.74 7.16 -17.83
N LEU A 5 21.12 7.50 -16.70
CA LEU A 5 19.72 7.21 -16.37
C LEU A 5 18.70 8.16 -17.04
N PHE A 6 19.10 8.87 -18.10
CA PHE A 6 18.33 9.96 -18.71
C PHE A 6 18.04 9.80 -20.21
N GLN A 7 18.25 8.60 -20.78
CA GLN A 7 18.01 8.34 -22.21
C GLN A 7 16.54 8.48 -22.65
N ASP A 8 15.58 8.44 -21.72
CA ASP A 8 14.14 8.60 -22.00
C ASP A 8 13.58 10.03 -21.80
N LEU A 9 14.45 11.03 -21.57
CA LEU A 9 14.01 12.43 -21.56
C LEU A 9 14.04 13.05 -22.96
N PRO A 10 12.94 13.67 -23.44
CA PRO A 10 12.96 14.39 -24.71
C PRO A 10 13.90 15.62 -24.61
N PRO A 11 14.69 15.91 -25.65
CA PRO A 11 15.63 17.03 -25.61
C PRO A 11 14.89 18.39 -25.55
N PRO A 12 15.49 19.42 -24.93
CA PRO A 12 14.90 20.75 -24.89
C PRO A 12 14.87 21.37 -26.29
N SER A 13 13.69 21.50 -26.89
CA SER A 13 13.52 22.15 -28.18
C SER A 13 13.82 23.65 -28.08
N ALA A 14 15.01 24.04 -28.54
CA ALA A 14 15.33 25.44 -28.79
C ALA A 14 14.44 25.97 -29.94
N SER A 15 13.89 27.16 -29.76
CA SER A 15 13.05 27.81 -30.76
C SER A 15 13.89 28.25 -31.98
N GLN A 16 13.74 27.55 -33.11
CA GLN A 16 14.15 28.09 -34.41
C GLN A 16 13.02 27.98 -35.43
N THR A 17 12.55 29.16 -35.83
CA THR A 17 11.59 29.40 -36.89
C THR A 17 12.22 29.12 -38.25
N GLN A 18 11.62 28.25 -39.07
CA GLN A 18 11.72 28.40 -40.52
C GLN A 18 10.53 27.79 -41.25
N LEU A 19 9.93 28.61 -42.11
CA LEU A 19 8.93 28.23 -43.10
C LEU A 19 9.64 27.54 -44.27
N GLN A 20 9.07 26.46 -44.81
CA GLN A 20 9.04 26.30 -46.27
C GLN A 20 7.96 25.33 -46.77
N GLU A 21 7.68 25.47 -48.05
CA GLU A 21 6.44 25.13 -48.76
C GLU A 21 6.83 24.28 -49.98
N LEU A 22 6.10 23.19 -50.29
CA LEU A 22 5.69 22.74 -51.64
C LEU A 22 5.34 21.22 -51.77
N GLN A 23 4.12 20.97 -52.24
CA GLN A 23 3.75 20.13 -53.40
C GLN A 23 4.16 18.64 -53.51
N SER A 24 3.17 17.79 -53.20
CA SER A 24 2.53 16.78 -54.09
C SER A 24 3.34 15.83 -54.98
N SER A 25 3.10 14.51 -54.83
CA SER A 25 2.95 13.59 -55.97
C SER A 25 1.99 12.43 -55.66
N THR A 26 1.16 12.08 -56.64
CA THR A 26 0.03 11.13 -56.54
C THR A 26 0.44 9.70 -56.86
N THR A 27 -0.13 8.69 -56.19
CA THR A 27 -0.35 7.36 -56.80
C THR A 27 -1.73 6.82 -56.46
N VAL A 28 -2.39 6.21 -57.46
CA VAL A 28 -3.77 5.69 -57.39
C VAL A 28 -3.74 4.16 -57.56
N LYS A 29 -4.50 3.43 -56.73
CA LYS A 29 -4.93 2.05 -57.02
C LYS A 29 -6.34 1.77 -56.47
N GLU A 30 -7.30 1.70 -57.38
CA GLU A 30 -8.54 0.92 -57.29
C GLU A 30 -8.23 -0.59 -57.39
N HIS A 31 -9.07 -1.58 -57.04
CA HIS A 31 -10.41 -1.69 -56.44
C HIS A 31 -10.44 -3.02 -55.64
N SER A 32 -11.33 -3.17 -54.65
CA SER A 32 -12.34 -4.26 -54.62
C SER A 32 -13.36 -4.05 -53.49
N SER A 33 -14.57 -4.57 -53.66
CA SER A 33 -15.77 -4.22 -52.90
C SER A 33 -16.24 -5.31 -51.92
N ASN A 34 -16.83 -4.89 -50.80
CA ASN A 34 -17.96 -5.56 -50.15
C ASN A 34 -18.68 -4.57 -49.21
N PRO A 35 -20.02 -4.59 -49.10
CA PRO A 35 -20.80 -3.59 -48.36
C PRO A 35 -20.83 -3.85 -46.84
N PRO A 36 -20.87 -2.81 -45.99
CA PRO A 36 -21.13 -2.96 -44.55
C PRO A 36 -22.58 -3.36 -44.26
N LEU A 37 -22.76 -4.28 -43.30
CA LEU A 37 -24.07 -4.68 -42.77
C LEU A 37 -24.68 -3.58 -41.87
N GLU A 38 -26.00 -3.43 -41.94
CA GLU A 38 -26.76 -2.44 -41.17
C GLU A 38 -26.80 -2.75 -39.66
N PRO A 39 -26.75 -1.74 -38.78
CA PRO A 39 -26.93 -1.92 -37.34
C PRO A 39 -28.41 -2.07 -36.94
N PRO A 40 -28.75 -2.94 -35.97
CA PRO A 40 -30.13 -3.16 -35.54
C PRO A 40 -30.73 -1.94 -34.79
N PRO A 41 -32.06 -1.74 -34.84
CA PRO A 41 -32.73 -0.56 -34.29
C PRO A 41 -32.79 -0.55 -32.74
N PRO A 42 -32.87 0.64 -32.12
CA PRO A 42 -32.87 0.78 -30.66
C PRO A 42 -34.23 0.43 -30.04
N ALA A 43 -34.22 -0.34 -28.95
CA ALA A 43 -35.43 -0.69 -28.18
C ALA A 43 -35.78 0.41 -27.16
N LEU A 44 -36.86 1.16 -27.39
CA LEU A 44 -37.37 2.18 -26.46
C LEU A 44 -38.57 1.69 -25.63
N LYS A 45 -38.29 1.48 -24.34
CA LYS A 45 -39.17 1.69 -23.16
C LYS A 45 -40.43 0.81 -22.94
N SER A 46 -40.76 0.74 -21.65
CA SER A 46 -42.09 0.48 -21.06
C SER A 46 -42.65 -0.95 -21.05
N ALA A 47 -42.44 -1.65 -19.93
CA ALA A 47 -43.30 -2.75 -19.48
C ALA A 47 -43.32 -2.87 -17.94
N LEU A 48 -43.50 -1.75 -17.21
CA LEU A 48 -43.67 -1.77 -15.75
C LEU A 48 -45.07 -2.30 -15.37
N LYS A 49 -45.27 -3.61 -15.44
CA LYS A 49 -46.54 -4.24 -15.04
C LYS A 49 -46.66 -4.35 -13.52
N ARG A 50 -47.50 -3.50 -12.92
CA ARG A 50 -48.15 -3.75 -11.62
C ARG A 50 -49.62 -3.35 -11.64
N PRO A 51 -50.52 -4.33 -11.47
CA PRO A 51 -51.77 -4.13 -10.74
C PRO A 51 -52.06 -5.30 -9.77
N LYS A 52 -52.94 -5.24 -8.76
CA LYS A 52 -53.43 -4.19 -7.84
C LYS A 52 -54.27 -4.95 -6.75
N PRO A 53 -54.16 -4.66 -5.44
CA PRO A 53 -55.05 -5.24 -4.39
C PRO A 53 -56.39 -4.44 -4.30
N PRO A 54 -57.38 -4.71 -3.41
CA PRO A 54 -57.39 -5.61 -2.22
C PRO A 54 -58.70 -6.41 -1.96
N SER A 55 -58.74 -7.21 -0.88
CA SER A 55 -59.96 -7.43 -0.06
C SER A 55 -59.64 -7.97 1.35
N SER A 56 -60.09 -7.25 2.40
CA SER A 56 -60.56 -7.68 3.76
C SER A 56 -60.01 -8.94 4.46
N GLY A 57 -59.70 -8.91 5.77
CA GLY A 57 -59.87 -7.81 6.75
C GLY A 57 -59.44 -8.16 8.20
N GLU A 58 -59.78 -7.25 9.13
CA GLU A 58 -59.77 -7.35 10.62
C GLU A 58 -58.41 -7.58 11.33
N GLU A 59 -57.83 -6.57 12.01
CA GLU A 59 -58.09 -6.12 13.40
C GLU A 59 -57.69 -7.15 14.47
N SER A 60 -56.78 -6.89 15.42
CA SER A 60 -56.80 -5.78 16.38
C SER A 60 -55.44 -5.45 17.03
N LYS A 61 -55.33 -4.27 17.65
CA LYS A 61 -54.23 -3.79 18.51
C LYS A 61 -54.53 -4.11 20.01
N PRO A 62 -53.57 -3.99 20.96
CA PRO A 62 -53.47 -2.72 21.71
C PRO A 62 -52.06 -2.30 22.22
N GLN A 63 -52.04 -1.26 23.07
CA GLN A 63 -50.94 -0.36 23.48
C GLN A 63 -51.09 -0.03 25.00
N VAL A 64 -50.11 0.39 25.82
CA VAL A 64 -48.67 0.74 25.69
C VAL A 64 -47.95 0.39 27.01
N SER A 65 -46.64 0.10 27.01
CA SER A 65 -45.76 0.47 28.15
C SER A 65 -44.26 0.47 27.77
N ALA A 66 -43.49 1.34 28.43
CA ALA A 66 -42.10 1.67 28.08
C ALA A 66 -41.09 1.14 29.12
N SER A 67 -39.83 0.88 28.70
CA SER A 67 -38.63 1.32 29.46
C SER A 67 -37.30 1.15 28.69
N ALA A 68 -36.46 2.18 28.80
CA ALA A 68 -34.99 2.25 28.86
C ALA A 68 -34.01 1.32 28.07
N LEU A 69 -32.99 2.01 27.54
CA LEU A 69 -31.54 1.67 27.48
C LEU A 69 -30.92 0.89 26.30
N ALA A 70 -29.90 1.56 25.71
CA ALA A 70 -28.74 1.09 24.94
C ALA A 70 -28.93 0.37 23.57
N PRO A 71 -28.11 0.72 22.55
CA PRO A 71 -28.10 0.02 21.26
C PRO A 71 -27.35 -1.31 21.35
N ALA A 72 -28.02 -2.41 20.99
CA ALA A 72 -27.40 -3.74 20.95
C ALA A 72 -26.40 -3.87 19.78
N PRO A 73 -25.24 -4.55 19.97
CA PRO A 73 -24.31 -4.82 18.88
C PRO A 73 -24.92 -5.81 17.88
N GLY A 74 -24.67 -5.59 16.58
CA GLY A 74 -25.27 -6.36 15.50
C GLY A 74 -25.00 -7.87 15.61
N LYS A 75 -26.07 -8.68 15.60
CA LYS A 75 -26.00 -10.14 15.62
C LYS A 75 -25.42 -10.70 14.31
N ARG A 76 -24.09 -10.73 14.21
CA ARG A 76 -23.40 -11.46 13.13
C ARG A 76 -23.63 -12.96 13.34
N LEU A 77 -24.41 -13.57 12.43
CA LEU A 77 -24.73 -15.00 12.46
C LEU A 77 -23.45 -15.83 12.21
N ARG A 78 -22.75 -16.20 13.29
CA ARG A 78 -21.60 -17.11 13.24
C ARG A 78 -22.12 -18.54 13.19
N PHE A 79 -22.03 -19.18 12.02
CA PHE A 79 -22.13 -20.64 11.95
C PHE A 79 -20.99 -21.23 12.78
N LYS A 80 -21.32 -21.95 13.86
CA LYS A 80 -20.35 -22.64 14.68
C LYS A 80 -19.88 -23.89 13.94
N THR A 81 -18.81 -23.78 13.15
CA THR A 81 -18.04 -24.95 12.72
C THR A 81 -17.27 -25.48 13.93
N THR A 82 -17.94 -26.27 14.77
CA THR A 82 -17.34 -26.91 15.94
C THR A 82 -16.46 -28.08 15.51
N THR A 83 -15.24 -27.77 15.12
CA THR A 83 -14.11 -28.71 15.21
C THR A 83 -13.22 -28.19 16.31
N ASP A 84 -13.31 -28.83 17.48
CA ASP A 84 -12.46 -28.58 18.64
C ASP A 84 -11.08 -29.21 18.34
N ALA A 85 -10.30 -28.50 17.51
CA ALA A 85 -8.96 -28.92 17.13
C ALA A 85 -8.02 -28.69 18.32
N SER A 86 -7.24 -29.70 18.69
CA SER A 86 -6.34 -29.58 19.83
C SER A 86 -5.31 -28.48 19.59
N GLU A 87 -4.88 -27.80 20.65
CA GLU A 87 -3.88 -26.72 20.56
C GLU A 87 -2.61 -27.17 19.81
N THR A 88 -2.19 -28.43 20.00
CA THR A 88 -1.10 -29.06 19.26
C THR A 88 -1.32 -29.12 17.76
N GLN A 89 -2.54 -29.44 17.30
CA GLN A 89 -2.90 -29.45 15.87
C GLN A 89 -2.95 -28.03 15.30
N VAL A 90 -3.41 -27.06 16.08
CA VAL A 90 -3.40 -25.63 15.70
C VAL A 90 -1.96 -25.14 15.52
N ILE A 91 -1.07 -25.46 16.46
CA ILE A 91 0.36 -25.10 16.40
C ILE A 91 1.04 -25.75 15.18
N GLU A 92 0.83 -27.05 14.96
CA GLU A 92 1.39 -27.76 13.80
C GLU A 92 0.89 -27.17 12.46
N ALA A 93 -0.39 -26.79 12.40
CA ALA A 93 -0.96 -26.11 11.24
C ALA A 93 -0.35 -24.72 11.03
N MET A 94 -0.16 -23.93 12.10
CA MET A 94 0.51 -22.61 12.04
C MET A 94 1.95 -22.74 11.52
N GLN A 95 2.72 -23.70 12.01
CA GLN A 95 4.09 -23.95 11.55
C GLN A 95 4.13 -24.35 10.05
N LYS A 96 3.21 -25.22 9.60
CA LYS A 96 3.07 -25.57 8.18
C LYS A 96 2.74 -24.36 7.32
N ILE A 97 1.82 -23.49 7.77
CA ILE A 97 1.46 -22.24 7.08
C ILE A 97 2.66 -21.29 7.01
N ALA A 98 3.41 -21.10 8.10
CA ALA A 98 4.61 -20.26 8.14
C ALA A 98 5.71 -20.73 7.17
N SER A 99 5.82 -22.05 6.93
CA SER A 99 6.74 -22.59 5.92
C SER A 99 6.32 -22.27 4.48
N HIS A 100 5.02 -22.18 4.20
CA HIS A 100 4.47 -22.00 2.86
C HIS A 100 4.23 -20.53 2.50
N ILE A 101 4.00 -19.66 3.47
CA ILE A 101 3.71 -18.24 3.23
C ILE A 101 4.90 -17.46 2.66
N LYS A 102 6.14 -17.91 2.91
CA LYS A 102 7.36 -17.35 2.30
C LYS A 102 7.45 -17.53 0.78
N ASN A 103 6.63 -18.41 0.18
CA ASN A 103 6.64 -18.69 -1.25
C ASN A 103 5.44 -18.04 -1.94
N SER A 104 5.69 -17.09 -2.85
CA SER A 104 4.67 -16.34 -3.59
C SER A 104 3.60 -17.22 -4.27
N SER A 105 3.99 -18.37 -4.83
CA SER A 105 3.06 -19.30 -5.49
C SER A 105 2.10 -20.01 -4.51
N LYS A 106 2.47 -20.13 -3.23
CA LYS A 106 1.67 -20.76 -2.17
C LYS A 106 1.02 -19.73 -1.24
N PHE A 107 1.50 -18.48 -1.26
CA PHE A 107 1.05 -17.37 -0.42
C PHE A 107 -0.47 -17.26 -0.39
N SER A 108 -1.12 -17.14 -1.54
CA SER A 108 -2.59 -16.95 -1.66
C SER A 108 -3.44 -18.04 -1.00
N LYS A 109 -2.90 -19.26 -0.80
CA LYS A 109 -3.58 -20.33 -0.06
C LYS A 109 -3.21 -20.30 1.42
N ALA A 110 -1.93 -20.08 1.73
CA ALA A 110 -1.41 -19.99 3.09
C ALA A 110 -2.05 -18.81 3.88
N SER A 111 -2.16 -17.63 3.26
CA SER A 111 -2.78 -16.44 3.83
C SER A 111 -4.26 -16.65 4.15
N LYS A 112 -5.02 -17.32 3.28
CA LYS A 112 -6.45 -17.65 3.51
C LYS A 112 -6.63 -18.60 4.68
N LEU A 113 -5.76 -19.59 4.83
CA LEU A 113 -5.75 -20.48 6.00
C LEU A 113 -5.39 -19.71 7.28
N ALA A 114 -4.41 -18.81 7.23
CA ALA A 114 -4.08 -17.95 8.37
C ALA A 114 -5.26 -17.04 8.78
N VAL A 115 -5.96 -16.43 7.81
CA VAL A 115 -7.18 -15.66 8.06
C VAL A 115 -8.29 -16.51 8.69
N GLN A 116 -8.44 -17.77 8.28
CA GLN A 116 -9.39 -18.70 8.89
C GLN A 116 -9.05 -19.02 10.36
N LEU A 117 -7.77 -19.19 10.71
CA LEU A 117 -7.34 -19.40 12.10
C LEU A 117 -7.70 -18.20 13.01
N ILE A 118 -7.55 -16.97 12.50
CA ILE A 118 -7.98 -15.76 13.22
C ILE A 118 -9.50 -15.76 13.40
N GLN A 119 -10.26 -16.00 12.31
CA GLN A 119 -11.73 -15.99 12.34
C GLN A 119 -12.34 -17.10 13.22
N ALA A 120 -11.65 -18.23 13.36
CA ALA A 120 -12.00 -19.32 14.26
C ALA A 120 -11.69 -19.01 15.74
N GLY A 121 -10.93 -17.95 16.05
CA GLY A 121 -10.47 -17.65 17.41
C GLY A 121 -9.30 -18.54 17.87
N SER A 122 -8.59 -19.17 16.94
CA SER A 122 -7.45 -20.06 17.23
C SER A 122 -6.16 -19.32 17.58
N VAL A 123 -6.15 -17.99 17.47
CA VAL A 123 -5.06 -17.11 17.93
C VAL A 123 -5.38 -16.63 19.34
N ASN A 124 -4.62 -17.13 20.31
CA ASN A 124 -4.73 -16.83 21.73
C ASN A 124 -3.32 -16.56 22.31
N PRO A 125 -3.14 -16.19 23.59
CA PRO A 125 -1.82 -15.91 24.14
C PRO A 125 -0.79 -17.06 24.09
N ALA A 126 -1.22 -18.33 23.97
CA ALA A 126 -0.32 -19.48 23.85
C ALA A 126 0.06 -19.80 22.40
N THR A 127 -0.85 -19.53 21.45
CA THR A 127 -0.60 -19.72 20.00
C THR A 127 -0.11 -18.45 19.29
N SER A 128 -0.07 -17.30 19.98
CA SER A 128 0.24 -15.98 19.42
C SER A 128 1.61 -15.91 18.72
N ASP A 129 2.66 -16.46 19.34
CA ASP A 129 4.00 -16.47 18.76
C ASP A 129 4.08 -17.31 17.48
N HIS A 130 3.38 -18.45 17.44
CA HIS A 130 3.27 -19.31 16.26
C HIS A 130 2.51 -18.62 15.12
N PHE A 131 1.44 -17.88 15.46
CA PHE A 131 0.74 -17.04 14.49
C PHE A 131 1.61 -15.87 14.02
N PHE A 132 2.41 -15.26 14.91
CA PHE A 132 3.28 -14.14 14.55
C PHE A 132 4.39 -14.58 13.58
N ALA A 133 4.94 -15.78 13.74
CA ALA A 133 5.89 -16.36 12.79
C ALA A 133 5.31 -16.52 11.35
N ILE A 134 3.98 -16.63 11.19
CA ILE A 134 3.32 -16.59 9.88
C ILE A 134 3.41 -15.17 9.29
N LEU A 135 3.20 -14.14 10.10
CA LEU A 135 3.27 -12.73 9.67
C LEU A 135 4.71 -12.31 9.32
N GLU A 136 5.70 -12.73 10.12
CA GLU A 136 7.13 -12.60 9.79
C GLU A 136 7.49 -13.32 8.48
N GLY A 137 6.96 -14.53 8.30
CA GLY A 137 7.12 -15.29 7.05
C GLY A 137 6.54 -14.56 5.84
N ALA A 138 5.39 -13.92 5.98
CA ALA A 138 4.79 -13.11 4.92
C ALA A 138 5.63 -11.86 4.62
N MET A 139 6.11 -11.16 5.64
CA MET A 139 6.81 -9.88 5.47
C MET A 139 8.34 -10.02 5.39
N SER A 140 8.85 -11.24 5.20
CA SER A 140 10.27 -11.52 4.96
C SER A 140 10.81 -10.81 3.71
N SER A 141 9.96 -10.55 2.73
CA SER A 141 10.27 -9.73 1.53
C SER A 141 9.27 -8.56 1.42
N PRO A 142 9.51 -7.42 2.10
CA PRO A 142 8.51 -6.36 2.26
C PRO A 142 7.95 -5.77 0.97
N THR A 143 8.71 -5.77 -0.12
CA THR A 143 8.27 -5.27 -1.44
C THR A 143 7.15 -6.10 -2.07
N THR A 144 7.11 -7.40 -1.79
CA THR A 144 6.15 -8.33 -2.41
C THR A 144 4.70 -8.08 -1.99
N CYS A 145 4.48 -7.34 -0.90
CA CYS A 145 3.13 -7.07 -0.39
C CYS A 145 2.31 -6.12 -1.28
N ASN A 146 2.96 -5.37 -2.18
CA ASN A 146 2.31 -4.45 -3.10
C ASN A 146 2.15 -5.00 -4.54
N GLU A 147 2.59 -6.24 -4.78
CA GLU A 147 2.44 -6.92 -6.08
C GLU A 147 0.97 -7.09 -6.48
N ALA A 148 0.64 -6.81 -7.74
CA ALA A 148 -0.74 -6.74 -8.20
C ALA A 148 -1.53 -8.05 -8.04
N SER A 149 -0.85 -9.20 -8.10
CA SER A 149 -1.42 -10.53 -7.91
C SER A 149 -1.62 -10.93 -6.45
N LEU A 150 -0.84 -10.39 -5.51
CA LEU A 150 -0.82 -10.81 -4.09
C LEU A 150 -1.43 -9.76 -3.15
N ARG A 151 -1.48 -8.48 -3.55
CA ARG A 151 -1.96 -7.35 -2.74
C ARG A 151 -3.29 -7.58 -2.02
N ALA A 152 -4.25 -8.26 -2.65
CA ALA A 152 -5.56 -8.53 -2.07
C ALA A 152 -5.47 -9.53 -0.90
N ASP A 153 -4.65 -10.57 -1.06
CA ASP A 153 -4.42 -11.60 -0.04
C ASP A 153 -3.55 -11.04 1.11
N TYR A 154 -2.56 -10.19 0.81
CA TYR A 154 -1.80 -9.43 1.81
C TYR A 154 -2.69 -8.48 2.61
N HIS A 155 -3.50 -7.67 1.92
CA HIS A 155 -4.45 -6.75 2.56
C HIS A 155 -5.43 -7.51 3.45
N ALA A 156 -5.98 -8.64 2.99
CA ALA A 156 -6.90 -9.47 3.78
C ALA A 156 -6.22 -10.03 5.04
N LEU A 157 -4.99 -10.57 4.91
CA LEU A 157 -4.22 -11.10 6.03
C LEU A 157 -3.91 -10.04 7.09
N PHE A 158 -3.34 -8.90 6.69
CA PHE A 158 -2.94 -7.82 7.60
C PHE A 158 -4.12 -6.96 8.10
N SER A 159 -5.28 -7.03 7.45
CA SER A 159 -6.53 -6.52 8.01
C SER A 159 -7.05 -7.45 9.10
N ALA A 160 -7.11 -8.76 8.86
CA ALA A 160 -7.58 -9.74 9.85
C ALA A 160 -6.62 -9.85 11.05
N ALA A 161 -5.31 -9.71 10.84
CA ALA A 161 -4.32 -9.75 11.93
C ALA A 161 -4.55 -8.65 12.99
N GLN A 162 -5.26 -7.57 12.67
CA GLN A 162 -5.63 -6.55 13.66
C GLN A 162 -6.62 -7.08 14.71
N ASP A 163 -7.48 -8.05 14.37
CA ASP A 163 -8.39 -8.70 15.33
C ASP A 163 -7.62 -9.51 16.40
N ALA A 164 -6.37 -9.88 16.13
CA ALA A 164 -5.49 -10.63 17.03
C ALA A 164 -4.50 -9.75 17.83
N VAL A 165 -4.52 -8.42 17.63
CA VAL A 165 -3.56 -7.47 18.24
C VAL A 165 -3.46 -7.64 19.75
N GLU A 166 -4.57 -7.86 20.46
CA GLU A 166 -4.57 -7.95 21.92
C GLU A 166 -3.66 -9.08 22.46
N CYS A 167 -3.59 -10.20 21.74
CA CYS A 167 -2.76 -11.37 22.09
C CYS A 167 -1.25 -11.17 21.84
N LEU A 168 -0.85 -10.11 21.15
CA LEU A 168 0.56 -9.86 20.77
C LEU A 168 1.33 -9.07 21.82
N ASN A 169 2.63 -9.34 21.94
CA ASN A 169 3.54 -8.55 22.79
C ASN A 169 3.85 -7.16 22.16
N LYS A 170 4.51 -6.27 22.91
CA LYS A 170 4.81 -4.89 22.46
C LYS A 170 5.64 -4.84 21.17
N LYS A 171 6.62 -5.72 21.01
CA LYS A 171 7.50 -5.79 19.82
C LYS A 171 6.71 -6.26 18.60
N GLN A 172 5.88 -7.28 18.78
CA GLN A 172 4.98 -7.81 17.76
C GLN A 172 3.94 -6.78 17.31
N LYS A 173 3.35 -6.01 18.24
CA LYS A 173 2.43 -4.90 17.95
C LYS A 173 3.07 -3.81 17.10
N ASN A 174 4.30 -3.43 17.43
CA ASN A 174 5.11 -2.46 16.68
C ASN A 174 5.36 -2.95 15.24
N LEU A 175 5.83 -4.19 15.06
CA LEU A 175 6.04 -4.80 13.75
C LEU A 175 4.74 -4.91 12.93
N LEU A 176 3.64 -5.37 13.55
CA LEU A 176 2.34 -5.44 12.89
C LEU A 176 1.86 -4.07 12.43
N THR A 177 2.10 -3.00 13.21
CA THR A 177 1.76 -1.62 12.80
C THR A 177 2.51 -1.22 11.52
N ILE A 178 3.82 -1.49 11.44
CA ILE A 178 4.62 -1.24 10.23
C ILE A 178 4.09 -2.06 9.05
N TRP A 179 3.80 -3.34 9.26
CA TRP A 179 3.31 -4.22 8.21
C TRP A 179 1.90 -3.86 7.74
N THR A 180 1.00 -3.45 8.62
CA THR A 180 -0.32 -2.91 8.26
C THR A 180 -0.17 -1.63 7.43
N THR A 181 0.80 -0.75 7.72
CA THR A 181 1.09 0.39 6.83
C THR A 181 1.51 -0.07 5.43
N ARG A 182 2.41 -1.05 5.31
CA ARG A 182 2.92 -1.56 4.01
C ARG A 182 1.90 -2.41 3.23
N ALA A 183 1.14 -3.27 3.91
CA ALA A 183 0.26 -4.27 3.30
C ALA A 183 -1.22 -3.90 3.25
N VAL A 184 -1.67 -2.91 4.03
CA VAL A 184 -3.05 -2.40 4.04
C VAL A 184 -3.08 -0.96 3.51
N MET A 185 -2.47 0.00 4.21
CA MET A 185 -2.58 1.43 3.85
C MET A 185 -1.98 1.76 2.48
N ALA A 186 -0.79 1.25 2.17
CA ALA A 186 -0.19 1.41 0.85
C ALA A 186 -0.99 0.67 -0.24
N ASN A 187 -1.59 -0.48 0.10
CA ASN A 187 -2.40 -1.22 -0.86
C ASN A 187 -3.74 -0.55 -1.17
N ASP A 188 -4.38 0.12 -0.22
CA ASP A 188 -5.59 0.92 -0.45
C ASP A 188 -5.38 2.03 -1.50
N LEU A 189 -4.14 2.49 -1.74
CA LEU A 189 -3.83 3.52 -2.74
C LEU A 189 -3.90 3.05 -4.21
N PHE A 190 -3.86 1.74 -4.48
CA PHE A 190 -4.05 1.20 -5.83
C PHE A 190 -5.53 0.88 -6.14
N THR A 191 -6.46 1.44 -5.37
CA THR A 191 -7.90 1.34 -5.64
C THR A 191 -8.35 2.25 -6.78
N ASP A 192 -9.49 1.91 -7.39
CA ASP A 192 -10.23 2.78 -8.30
C ASP A 192 -11.44 3.46 -7.62
N ASP A 193 -11.65 3.20 -6.31
CA ASP A 193 -12.63 3.88 -5.46
C ASP A 193 -12.02 5.12 -4.77
N SER A 194 -12.52 6.30 -5.12
CA SER A 194 -12.08 7.59 -4.56
C SER A 194 -12.27 7.72 -3.06
N PHE A 195 -13.27 7.05 -2.47
CA PHE A 195 -13.49 7.06 -1.02
C PHE A 195 -12.44 6.23 -0.28
N VAL A 196 -12.13 5.03 -0.78
CA VAL A 196 -11.06 4.18 -0.22
C VAL A 196 -9.71 4.89 -0.31
N PHE A 197 -9.38 5.48 -1.47
CA PHE A 197 -8.13 6.23 -1.66
C PHE A 197 -8.01 7.42 -0.70
N SER A 198 -9.10 8.19 -0.54
CA SER A 198 -9.16 9.34 0.37
C SER A 198 -9.03 8.93 1.83
N LYS A 199 -9.67 7.82 2.23
CA LYS A 199 -9.61 7.26 3.58
C LYS A 199 -8.19 6.75 3.91
N ALA A 200 -7.53 6.09 2.96
CA ALA A 200 -6.14 5.67 3.11
C ALA A 200 -5.19 6.87 3.24
N SER A 201 -5.36 7.88 2.39
CA SER A 201 -4.61 9.14 2.45
C SER A 201 -4.82 9.86 3.79
N GLY A 202 -6.04 9.83 4.35
CA GLY A 202 -6.35 10.33 5.70
C GLY A 202 -5.54 9.61 6.79
N ARG A 203 -5.58 8.27 6.81
CA ARG A 203 -4.78 7.44 7.74
C ARG A 203 -3.27 7.71 7.63
N ILE A 204 -2.76 7.90 6.40
CA ILE A 204 -1.35 8.22 6.18
C ILE A 204 -1.01 9.59 6.80
N LYS A 205 -1.86 10.62 6.62
CA LYS A 205 -1.67 11.92 7.27
C LYS A 205 -1.67 11.82 8.79
N GLU A 206 -2.60 11.06 9.37
CA GLU A 206 -2.67 10.82 10.82
C GLU A 206 -1.40 10.14 11.35
N ALA A 207 -0.90 9.13 10.63
CA ALA A 207 0.34 8.44 10.96
C ALA A 207 1.59 9.34 10.81
N ILE A 208 1.62 10.25 9.83
CA ILE A 208 2.69 11.26 9.72
C ILE A 208 2.63 12.23 10.91
N SER A 209 1.44 12.68 11.31
CA SER A 209 1.26 13.60 12.43
C SER A 209 1.66 13.02 13.78
N SER A 210 1.58 11.69 13.96
CA SER A 210 1.92 11.00 15.19
C SER A 210 3.40 10.61 15.31
N LEU A 211 4.20 10.70 14.23
CA LEU A 211 5.65 10.49 14.30
C LEU A 211 6.33 11.53 15.22
N PRO A 212 7.30 11.14 16.06
CA PRO A 212 8.17 12.10 16.73
C PRO A 212 9.08 12.84 15.73
N VAL A 213 9.53 14.04 16.12
CA VAL A 213 10.55 14.80 15.39
C VAL A 213 11.81 13.95 15.25
N ALA A 214 12.42 13.92 14.07
CA ALA A 214 13.66 13.20 13.83
C ALA A 214 14.85 13.89 14.50
N THR A 215 15.73 13.10 15.08
CA THR A 215 16.96 13.55 15.75
C THR A 215 18.18 13.28 14.86
N LYS A 216 19.35 13.82 15.24
CA LYS A 216 20.61 13.54 14.53
C LYS A 216 21.03 12.07 14.61
N ASP A 217 20.71 11.42 15.73
CA ASP A 217 20.96 9.99 15.96
C ASP A 217 20.07 9.11 15.02
N ASP A 218 18.84 9.53 14.71
CA ASP A 218 18.03 8.91 13.67
C ASP A 218 18.64 9.08 12.26
N ASP A 219 19.23 10.26 11.96
CA ASP A 219 19.88 10.54 10.67
C ASP A 219 21.17 9.70 10.48
N GLU A 220 21.93 9.49 11.57
CA GLU A 220 23.14 8.65 11.59
C GLU A 220 22.81 7.15 11.45
N GLU A 221 21.76 6.65 12.12
CA GLU A 221 21.33 5.24 12.00
C GLU A 221 20.78 4.91 10.59
N GLU A 222 20.07 5.85 9.95
CA GLU A 222 19.64 5.70 8.54
C GLU A 222 20.85 5.60 7.59
N ALA A 223 21.86 6.46 7.76
CA ALA A 223 23.06 6.43 6.94
C ALA A 223 23.79 5.08 7.07
N ALA A 224 24.03 4.61 8.30
CA ALA A 224 24.70 3.32 8.55
C ALA A 224 23.94 2.12 7.97
N SER A 225 22.60 2.09 8.12
CA SER A 225 21.76 0.99 7.60
C SER A 225 21.82 0.87 6.07
N LEU A 226 22.06 1.97 5.37
CA LEU A 226 22.14 2.00 3.91
C LEU A 226 23.52 1.54 3.41
N GLU A 227 24.61 1.93 4.08
CA GLU A 227 25.95 1.42 3.78
C GLU A 227 26.01 -0.13 3.91
N GLU A 228 25.44 -0.70 4.98
CA GLU A 228 25.33 -2.17 5.14
C GLU A 228 24.56 -2.84 3.98
N THR A 229 23.49 -2.17 3.50
CA THR A 229 22.67 -2.67 2.39
C THR A 229 23.38 -2.56 1.03
N GLU A 230 24.19 -1.52 0.83
CA GLU A 230 24.97 -1.30 -0.40
C GLU A 230 26.16 -2.26 -0.48
N VAL A 231 26.89 -2.47 0.63
CA VAL A 231 27.94 -3.50 0.73
C VAL A 231 27.37 -4.91 0.52
N GLY A 232 26.19 -5.20 1.10
CA GLY A 232 25.49 -6.48 0.90
C GLY A 232 25.07 -6.75 -0.55
N LYS A 233 24.77 -5.70 -1.34
CA LYS A 233 24.47 -5.84 -2.78
C LYS A 233 25.72 -6.04 -3.63
N ALA A 234 26.83 -5.40 -3.28
CA ALA A 234 28.09 -5.51 -4.03
C ALA A 234 28.70 -6.93 -4.01
N HIS A 235 28.36 -7.76 -3.03
CA HIS A 235 28.86 -9.14 -2.91
C HIS A 235 27.96 -10.20 -3.59
N GLY A 236 26.89 -9.79 -4.28
CA GLY A 236 25.90 -10.69 -4.89
C GLY A 236 26.26 -11.26 -6.27
N GLU A 237 27.29 -10.76 -6.94
CA GLU A 237 27.70 -11.15 -8.30
C GLU A 237 29.03 -11.93 -8.33
N SER A 238 29.06 -13.11 -7.72
CA SER A 238 30.01 -14.17 -8.13
C SER A 238 29.50 -15.55 -7.75
N HIS A 239 29.65 -16.53 -8.65
CA HIS A 239 29.04 -17.86 -8.54
C HIS A 239 30.09 -18.97 -8.72
N ARG A 240 30.32 -19.73 -7.63
CA ARG A 240 31.08 -21.00 -7.54
C ARG A 240 32.60 -20.87 -7.82
N ASP A 241 33.48 -21.68 -7.24
CA ASP A 241 33.30 -23.09 -6.86
C ASP A 241 34.03 -23.55 -5.56
N ASN A 242 33.79 -24.80 -5.17
CA ASN A 242 34.31 -25.45 -3.96
C ASN A 242 35.86 -25.51 -3.85
N THR A 243 36.41 -25.50 -2.63
CA THR A 243 36.93 -26.70 -1.92
C THR A 243 37.67 -26.35 -0.62
N SER A 244 37.56 -27.23 0.38
CA SER A 244 38.14 -27.21 1.73
C SER A 244 39.62 -26.82 1.88
N ALA A 245 39.94 -26.10 2.97
CA ALA A 245 41.03 -26.48 3.89
C ALA A 245 40.83 -25.86 5.29
N SER A 246 41.32 -26.54 6.32
CA SER A 246 41.22 -26.16 7.74
C SER A 246 42.25 -25.12 8.17
N SER A 247 41.87 -24.19 9.05
CA SER A 247 42.75 -23.70 10.14
C SER A 247 41.99 -22.83 11.17
N ILE A 248 41.92 -23.32 12.41
CA ILE A 248 41.70 -22.55 13.65
C ILE A 248 43.07 -22.53 14.36
N PRO A 249 43.62 -21.36 14.66
CA PRO A 249 43.74 -20.86 16.05
C PRO A 249 43.46 -19.34 16.13
N GLU A 250 43.32 -18.67 17.29
CA GLU A 250 43.43 -19.06 18.70
C GLU A 250 42.57 -18.06 19.49
N ALA A 251 41.67 -18.54 20.36
CA ALA A 251 41.06 -17.71 21.40
C ALA A 251 41.76 -18.01 22.72
N LYS A 252 42.18 -16.98 23.45
CA LYS A 252 42.75 -17.15 24.79
C LYS A 252 41.66 -17.59 25.76
N GLU A 253 41.55 -18.89 25.99
CA GLU A 253 40.85 -19.40 27.17
C GLU A 253 41.78 -19.25 28.38
N GLU A 254 41.24 -18.70 29.47
CA GLU A 254 41.94 -18.59 30.74
C GLU A 254 42.06 -19.98 31.36
N GLU A 255 43.30 -20.39 31.64
CA GLU A 255 43.62 -21.72 32.17
C GLU A 255 43.07 -21.85 33.62
N PRO A 256 42.19 -22.83 33.92
CA PRO A 256 41.61 -22.96 35.26
C PRO A 256 42.64 -23.42 36.28
N ASP A 257 42.69 -22.73 37.44
CA ASP A 257 43.65 -22.98 38.55
C ASP A 257 43.79 -24.48 38.88
N PRO A 258 44.94 -25.12 38.56
CA PRO A 258 45.12 -26.56 38.73
C PRO A 258 45.28 -27.01 40.20
N PHE A 259 45.35 -26.06 41.15
CA PHE A 259 45.46 -26.36 42.59
C PHE A 259 44.20 -25.99 43.39
N GLY A 260 43.20 -25.35 42.78
CA GLY A 260 41.92 -25.01 43.41
C GLY A 260 42.05 -24.13 44.66
N LEU A 261 43.11 -23.34 44.75
CA LEU A 261 43.44 -22.52 45.92
C LEU A 261 42.56 -21.27 46.02
N GLU A 262 42.03 -20.78 44.90
CA GLU A 262 41.03 -19.69 44.87
C GLU A 262 39.78 -20.02 45.70
N ALA A 263 39.38 -21.30 45.81
CA ALA A 263 38.23 -21.73 46.60
C ALA A 263 38.45 -21.64 48.13
N LEU A 264 39.71 -21.47 48.58
CA LEU A 264 40.08 -21.40 49.99
C LEU A 264 40.30 -19.97 50.50
N ILE A 265 40.20 -18.95 49.63
CA ILE A 265 40.22 -17.54 50.03
C ILE A 265 38.78 -17.08 50.28
N PRO A 266 38.37 -16.73 51.52
CA PRO A 266 37.04 -16.19 51.77
C PRO A 266 36.96 -14.73 51.27
N SER A 267 36.66 -14.55 49.98
CA SER A 267 36.43 -13.22 49.40
C SER A 267 35.17 -12.59 50.01
N THR A 268 35.38 -11.63 50.92
CA THR A 268 34.32 -10.94 51.65
C THR A 268 33.62 -9.88 50.79
N SER A 269 32.85 -10.29 49.78
CA SER A 269 32.11 -9.36 48.90
C SER A 269 30.72 -9.80 48.45
N LYS A 270 30.11 -10.85 49.05
CA LYS A 270 28.77 -11.38 48.70
C LYS A 270 27.56 -10.44 48.96
N LYS A 271 27.76 -9.12 49.02
CA LYS A 271 26.68 -8.13 49.18
C LYS A 271 26.68 -6.99 48.14
N ASP A 272 27.76 -6.77 47.39
CA ASP A 272 27.83 -5.69 46.38
C ASP A 272 27.70 -6.18 44.93
N ASP A 273 28.20 -7.36 44.57
CA ASP A 273 28.13 -7.85 43.18
C ASP A 273 26.70 -8.07 42.68
N THR A 274 25.80 -8.55 43.54
CA THR A 274 24.38 -8.71 43.20
C THR A 274 23.69 -7.38 42.91
N ALA A 275 24.15 -6.28 43.51
CA ALA A 275 23.64 -4.94 43.24
C ALA A 275 24.21 -4.36 41.94
N LYS A 276 25.50 -4.59 41.67
CA LYS A 276 26.18 -4.20 40.41
C LYS A 276 25.56 -4.92 39.20
N GLY A 277 25.50 -6.25 39.22
CA GLY A 277 24.94 -7.05 38.13
C GLY A 277 23.46 -6.75 37.86
N LYS A 278 22.66 -6.48 38.91
CA LYS A 278 21.26 -6.05 38.75
C LYS A 278 21.14 -4.66 38.09
N ARG A 279 22.05 -3.74 38.39
CA ARG A 279 22.08 -2.39 37.79
C ARG A 279 22.50 -2.44 36.32
N GLU A 280 23.47 -3.30 36.00
CA GLU A 280 23.95 -3.53 34.64
C GLU A 280 22.89 -4.23 33.76
N LEU A 281 22.19 -5.24 34.30
CA LEU A 281 21.11 -5.93 33.58
C LEU A 281 19.91 -5.00 33.33
N VAL A 282 19.59 -4.09 34.27
CA VAL A 282 18.59 -3.04 34.06
C VAL A 282 19.04 -2.02 32.99
N ALA A 283 20.31 -1.62 32.98
CA ALA A 283 20.85 -0.74 31.94
C ALA A 283 20.82 -1.39 30.55
N LYS A 284 21.18 -2.68 30.46
CA LYS A 284 21.15 -3.48 29.23
C LYS A 284 19.73 -3.65 28.69
N ASN A 285 18.75 -3.95 29.55
CA ASN A 285 17.35 -4.00 29.15
C ASN A 285 16.84 -2.64 28.66
N LYS A 286 17.15 -1.55 29.36
CA LYS A 286 16.75 -0.19 28.93
C LYS A 286 17.31 0.15 27.56
N LYS A 287 18.59 -0.14 27.31
CA LYS A 287 19.24 0.07 26.01
C LYS A 287 18.57 -0.76 24.91
N SER A 288 18.26 -2.03 25.18
CA SER A 288 17.52 -2.88 24.23
C SER A 288 16.12 -2.34 23.89
N GLU A 289 15.39 -1.78 24.86
CA GLU A 289 14.07 -1.17 24.59
C GLU A 289 14.17 0.14 23.79
N GLU A 290 15.19 0.95 24.05
CA GLU A 290 15.48 2.16 23.27
C GLU A 290 15.84 1.82 21.82
N ASP A 291 16.70 0.81 21.61
CA ASP A 291 17.11 0.35 20.27
C ASP A 291 15.94 -0.27 19.49
N GLU A 292 15.01 -0.94 20.17
CA GLU A 292 13.76 -1.44 19.54
C GLU A 292 12.78 -0.31 19.19
N ALA A 293 12.70 0.74 20.00
CA ALA A 293 11.91 1.93 19.69
C ALA A 293 12.47 2.66 18.45
N ARG A 294 13.79 2.81 18.34
CA ARG A 294 14.48 3.36 17.15
C ARG A 294 14.19 2.54 15.90
N LYS A 295 14.38 1.21 15.97
CA LYS A 295 14.05 0.27 14.87
C LYS A 295 12.59 0.37 14.42
N PHE A 296 11.66 0.49 15.36
CA PHE A 296 10.25 0.70 15.05
C PHE A 296 10.01 2.04 14.33
N LEU A 297 10.54 3.15 14.85
CA LEU A 297 10.37 4.47 14.25
C LEU A 297 10.96 4.55 12.84
N ARG A 298 12.13 3.96 12.60
CA ARG A 298 12.72 3.85 11.26
C ARG A 298 11.79 3.07 10.32
N GLY A 299 11.39 1.86 10.68
CA GLY A 299 10.52 1.02 9.84
C GLY A 299 9.15 1.67 9.56
N GLN A 300 8.63 2.45 10.51
CA GLN A 300 7.40 3.25 10.36
C GLN A 300 7.59 4.41 9.38
N ARG A 301 8.69 5.19 9.51
CA ARG A 301 9.03 6.27 8.57
C ARG A 301 9.21 5.74 7.15
N GLU A 302 9.98 4.66 6.96
CA GLU A 302 10.15 3.97 5.67
C GLU A 302 8.81 3.55 5.04
N ALA A 303 7.90 2.98 5.85
CA ALA A 303 6.60 2.54 5.37
C ALA A 303 5.73 3.72 4.88
N LEU A 304 5.82 4.87 5.56
CA LEU A 304 5.11 6.09 5.17
C LEU A 304 5.71 6.74 3.91
N ILE A 305 7.03 6.71 3.74
CA ILE A 305 7.69 7.15 2.48
C ILE A 305 7.21 6.29 1.30
N SER A 306 7.18 4.96 1.45
CA SER A 306 6.63 4.06 0.43
C SER A 306 5.17 4.38 0.09
N CYS A 307 4.34 4.68 1.09
CA CYS A 307 2.95 5.14 0.85
C CYS A 307 2.89 6.44 0.03
N LEU A 308 3.76 7.42 0.31
CA LEU A 308 3.83 8.69 -0.43
C LEU A 308 4.26 8.49 -1.89
N GLU A 309 5.25 7.64 -2.14
CA GLU A 309 5.67 7.27 -3.49
C GLU A 309 4.54 6.60 -4.28
N ILE A 310 3.86 5.63 -3.66
CA ILE A 310 2.75 4.90 -4.28
C ILE A 310 1.61 5.85 -4.62
N ALA A 311 1.27 6.78 -3.71
CA ALA A 311 0.27 7.82 -3.96
C ALA A 311 0.67 8.72 -5.15
N ALA A 312 1.91 9.18 -5.21
CA ALA A 312 2.40 10.02 -6.30
C ALA A 312 2.39 9.31 -7.67
N ARG A 313 2.67 8.00 -7.73
CA ARG A 313 2.54 7.21 -8.98
C ARG A 313 1.10 7.17 -9.53
N ARG A 314 0.08 7.49 -8.70
CA ARG A 314 -1.34 7.60 -9.10
C ARG A 314 -1.73 9.01 -9.58
N TYR A 315 -0.83 10.00 -9.62
CA TYR A 315 -1.15 11.39 -10.01
C TYR A 315 -1.68 11.54 -11.46
N LYS A 316 -1.37 10.59 -12.33
CA LYS A 316 -1.95 10.49 -13.68
C LYS A 316 -3.47 10.30 -13.69
N THR A 317 -4.06 9.86 -12.58
CA THR A 317 -5.50 9.63 -12.44
C THR A 317 -6.18 10.90 -11.91
N PRO A 318 -7.03 11.60 -12.71
CA PRO A 318 -7.49 12.96 -12.37
C PRO A 318 -8.18 13.10 -11.01
N TRP A 319 -9.04 12.14 -10.64
CA TRP A 319 -9.77 12.18 -9.37
C TRP A 319 -8.86 11.99 -8.13
N CYS A 320 -7.66 11.42 -8.28
CA CYS A 320 -6.71 11.28 -7.17
C CYS A 320 -5.97 12.59 -6.85
N GLN A 321 -5.80 13.47 -7.84
CA GLN A 321 -4.78 14.53 -7.83
C GLN A 321 -4.89 15.48 -6.63
N THR A 322 -6.09 15.99 -6.35
CA THR A 322 -6.32 16.90 -5.22
C THR A 322 -6.01 16.23 -3.87
N VAL A 323 -6.28 14.93 -3.74
CA VAL A 323 -5.96 14.17 -2.51
C VAL A 323 -4.45 13.99 -2.38
N ILE A 324 -3.75 13.71 -3.49
CA ILE A 324 -2.28 13.59 -3.52
C ILE A 324 -1.61 14.94 -3.24
N ASP A 325 -2.10 16.04 -3.82
CA ASP A 325 -1.63 17.41 -3.52
C ASP A 325 -1.67 17.68 -2.01
N ILE A 326 -2.80 17.38 -1.36
CA ILE A 326 -3.01 17.57 0.08
C ILE A 326 -2.12 16.65 0.92
N LEU A 327 -1.97 15.38 0.50
CA LEU A 327 -1.16 14.39 1.21
C LEU A 327 0.34 14.71 1.16
N VAL A 328 0.89 15.00 -0.02
CA VAL A 328 2.32 15.31 -0.19
C VAL A 328 2.64 16.68 0.41
N LYS A 329 1.75 17.67 0.29
CA LYS A 329 1.88 18.93 1.04
C LYS A 329 1.96 18.67 2.55
N HIS A 330 1.06 17.85 3.10
CA HIS A 330 1.06 17.56 4.53
C HIS A 330 2.35 16.86 5.01
N ALA A 331 2.95 16.02 4.17
CA ALA A 331 4.26 15.43 4.44
C ALA A 331 5.38 16.50 4.46
N SER A 332 5.38 17.42 3.48
CA SER A 332 6.29 18.57 3.45
C SER A 332 6.11 19.50 4.66
N ASP A 333 4.88 19.82 5.04
CA ASP A 333 4.59 20.68 6.20
C ASP A 333 5.03 20.02 7.53
N ASN A 334 5.26 18.70 7.54
CA ASN A 334 5.76 17.91 8.69
C ASN A 334 7.17 17.31 8.45
N ILE A 335 7.95 17.87 7.53
CA ILE A 335 9.24 17.30 7.07
C ILE A 335 10.25 17.03 8.20
N SER A 336 10.20 17.78 9.30
CA SER A 336 11.05 17.58 10.49
C SER A 336 10.82 16.27 11.24
N ARG A 337 9.74 15.51 10.94
CA ARG A 337 9.47 14.18 11.52
C ARG A 337 10.20 13.03 10.79
N PHE A 338 10.80 13.33 9.63
CA PHE A 338 11.53 12.39 8.78
C PHE A 338 13.04 12.64 8.86
N THR A 339 13.84 11.61 8.56
CA THR A 339 15.31 11.65 8.58
C THR A 339 15.89 12.30 7.32
N SER A 340 17.17 12.68 7.33
CA SER A 340 17.83 13.47 6.28
C SER A 340 17.55 13.01 4.85
N ARG A 341 17.78 11.75 4.51
CA ARG A 341 17.55 11.24 3.14
C ARG A 341 16.06 11.19 2.79
N GLN A 342 15.19 10.98 3.78
CA GLN A 342 13.73 11.01 3.62
C GLN A 342 13.20 12.43 3.44
N ARG A 343 13.80 13.44 4.08
CA ARG A 343 13.50 14.87 3.86
C ARG A 343 13.79 15.24 2.40
N ASP A 344 14.97 14.89 1.89
CA ASP A 344 15.32 15.09 0.47
C ASP A 344 14.35 14.38 -0.49
N ALA A 345 13.89 13.17 -0.16
CA ALA A 345 12.90 12.44 -0.95
C ALA A 345 11.54 13.14 -0.96
N ILE A 346 11.07 13.63 0.20
CA ILE A 346 9.82 14.40 0.32
C ILE A 346 9.91 15.72 -0.43
N ASP A 347 11.03 16.45 -0.36
CA ASP A 347 11.19 17.72 -1.08
C ASP A 347 11.22 17.53 -2.60
N LYS A 348 11.91 16.50 -3.10
CA LYS A 348 11.88 16.12 -4.53
C LYS A 348 10.45 15.75 -4.97
N LEU A 349 9.75 14.96 -4.16
CA LEU A 349 8.37 14.56 -4.43
C LEU A 349 7.44 15.78 -4.47
N TRP A 350 7.57 16.67 -3.50
CA TRP A 350 6.75 17.87 -3.37
C TRP A 350 7.03 18.88 -4.48
N ALA A 351 8.29 19.08 -4.88
CA ALA A 351 8.64 19.90 -6.03
C ALA A 351 7.96 19.40 -7.32
N SER A 352 8.02 18.09 -7.58
CA SER A 352 7.35 17.44 -8.71
C SER A 352 5.82 17.64 -8.66
N ILE A 353 5.19 17.40 -7.51
CA ILE A 353 3.73 17.57 -7.32
C ILE A 353 3.30 19.04 -7.46
N ARG A 354 4.07 20.01 -6.93
CA ARG A 354 3.81 21.45 -7.16
C ARG A 354 3.87 21.80 -8.63
N GLU A 355 4.87 21.30 -9.37
CA GLU A 355 5.01 21.57 -10.79
C GLU A 355 3.83 21.00 -11.60
N GLN A 356 3.41 19.77 -11.28
CA GLN A 356 2.20 19.17 -11.85
C GLN A 356 0.92 19.94 -11.49
N GLN A 357 0.80 20.43 -10.26
CA GLN A 357 -0.32 21.29 -9.85
C GLN A 357 -0.33 22.62 -10.63
N ILE A 358 0.84 23.22 -10.89
CA ILE A 358 0.97 24.43 -11.71
C ILE A 358 0.59 24.15 -13.16
N ARG A 359 1.05 23.05 -13.77
CA ARG A 359 0.65 22.64 -15.13
C ARG A 359 -0.87 22.52 -15.27
N ARG A 360 -1.52 21.83 -14.34
CA ARG A 360 -2.99 21.69 -14.33
C ARG A 360 -3.71 23.03 -14.21
N LYS A 361 -3.23 23.95 -13.36
CA LYS A 361 -3.77 25.33 -13.26
C LYS A 361 -3.58 26.16 -14.54
N GLN A 362 -2.59 25.83 -15.37
CA GLN A 362 -2.36 26.45 -16.69
C GLN A 362 -3.17 25.78 -17.82
N GLY A 363 -4.09 24.87 -17.53
CA GLY A 363 -4.81 24.11 -18.56
C GLY A 363 -3.92 23.12 -19.33
N LYS A 364 -2.75 22.77 -18.80
CA LYS A 364 -1.86 21.76 -19.40
C LYS A 364 -2.11 20.42 -18.72
N SER A 365 -2.42 19.41 -19.55
CA SER A 365 -2.51 18.02 -19.15
C SER A 365 -1.20 17.52 -18.53
N VAL A 366 -1.26 16.41 -17.78
CA VAL A 366 -0.06 15.70 -17.25
C VAL A 366 0.91 15.32 -18.39
N SER A 367 0.41 15.18 -19.61
CA SER A 367 1.19 14.94 -20.85
C SER A 367 1.84 16.19 -21.46
N GLY A 368 1.69 17.38 -20.86
CA GLY A 368 2.20 18.65 -21.38
C GLY A 368 1.38 19.28 -22.52
N LYS A 369 0.45 18.54 -23.12
CA LYS A 369 -0.51 19.06 -24.10
C LYS A 369 -1.48 20.05 -23.43
N LEU A 370 -1.87 21.09 -24.16
CA LEU A 370 -2.97 21.96 -23.74
C LEU A 370 -4.26 21.10 -23.74
N ASP A 371 -4.89 21.00 -22.59
CA ASP A 371 -6.14 20.27 -22.40
C ASP A 371 -7.28 21.21 -22.82
N VAL A 372 -7.47 21.35 -24.14
CA VAL A 372 -8.59 22.12 -24.71
C VAL A 372 -9.87 21.57 -24.11
N ASN A 373 -10.58 22.40 -23.36
CA ASN A 373 -11.76 21.96 -22.64
C ASN A 373 -12.79 21.42 -23.66
N GLY A 374 -13.59 20.42 -23.30
CA GLY A 374 -14.57 19.82 -24.22
C GLY A 374 -15.52 20.86 -24.83
N PHE A 375 -15.76 21.97 -24.13
CA PHE A 375 -16.45 23.15 -24.64
C PHE A 375 -15.65 23.92 -25.71
N GLU A 376 -14.36 24.16 -25.52
CA GLU A 376 -13.49 24.85 -26.48
C GLU A 376 -13.31 24.00 -27.75
N TRP A 377 -13.18 22.68 -27.61
CA TRP A 377 -13.15 21.75 -28.74
C TRP A 377 -14.48 21.74 -29.51
N LEU A 378 -15.62 21.76 -28.80
CA LEU A 378 -16.94 21.95 -29.44
C LEU A 378 -17.05 23.33 -30.12
N GLN A 379 -16.54 24.38 -29.49
CA GLN A 379 -16.58 25.74 -30.00
C GLN A 379 -15.73 25.88 -31.27
N GLU A 380 -14.51 25.35 -31.29
CA GLU A 380 -13.65 25.31 -32.49
C GLU A 380 -14.29 24.47 -33.60
N LYS A 381 -14.89 23.32 -33.25
CA LYS A 381 -15.63 22.50 -34.21
C LYS A 381 -16.80 23.27 -34.83
N TYR A 382 -17.68 23.86 -34.01
CA TYR A 382 -18.84 24.61 -34.49
C TYR A 382 -18.51 25.95 -35.14
N ALA A 383 -17.40 26.60 -34.78
CA ALA A 383 -16.93 27.83 -35.43
C ALA A 383 -16.43 27.58 -36.86
N ASN A 384 -15.87 26.38 -37.12
CA ASN A 384 -15.44 25.97 -38.46
C ASN A 384 -16.54 25.22 -39.24
N GLU A 385 -17.62 24.79 -38.59
CA GLU A 385 -18.73 24.06 -39.20
C GLU A 385 -19.73 25.03 -39.88
N LYS A 386 -19.84 24.96 -41.21
CA LYS A 386 -20.72 25.83 -42.00
C LYS A 386 -22.19 25.47 -41.80
N ILE A 387 -22.81 26.05 -40.78
CA ILE A 387 -24.25 25.97 -40.53
C ILE A 387 -25.01 26.66 -41.67
N SER A 388 -25.63 25.88 -42.54
CA SER A 388 -26.42 26.39 -43.67
C SER A 388 -27.78 26.90 -43.19
N ILE A 389 -27.94 28.23 -43.19
CA ILE A 389 -29.19 28.92 -42.82
C ILE A 389 -30.31 28.69 -43.87
N ARG A 390 -30.02 28.04 -45.01
CA ARG A 390 -30.95 27.92 -46.16
C ARG A 390 -31.20 26.51 -46.68
N HIS A 391 -30.82 25.46 -45.94
CA HIS A 391 -31.24 24.10 -46.28
C HIS A 391 -32.05 23.44 -45.16
N SER A 392 -33.26 23.03 -45.55
CA SER A 392 -34.10 22.11 -44.80
C SER A 392 -33.39 20.76 -44.62
N VAL A 393 -33.86 19.99 -43.63
CA VAL A 393 -33.57 18.56 -43.54
C VAL A 393 -34.34 17.84 -44.67
N SER A 394 -33.82 17.91 -45.89
CA SER A 394 -34.27 17.14 -47.04
C SER A 394 -33.19 17.15 -48.13
N GLY A 395 -32.88 16.00 -48.73
CA GLY A 395 -31.81 15.86 -49.73
C GLY A 395 -30.74 14.82 -49.44
N GLY A 396 -30.96 13.93 -48.46
CA GLY A 396 -30.10 12.78 -48.20
C GLY A 396 -30.70 11.92 -47.09
N GLY A 397 -31.27 10.77 -47.45
CA GLY A 397 -31.61 9.74 -46.46
C GLY A 397 -30.33 9.31 -45.72
N GLU A 398 -30.38 8.88 -44.46
CA GLU A 398 -31.48 8.14 -43.87
C GLU A 398 -31.45 8.26 -42.33
N ARG A 399 -32.04 9.33 -41.79
CA ARG A 399 -32.25 9.49 -40.33
C ARG A 399 -33.64 10.07 -40.06
N ARG A 400 -34.60 9.20 -39.74
CA ARG A 400 -35.91 9.62 -39.24
C ARG A 400 -35.72 10.26 -37.86
N CYS A 401 -36.06 11.54 -37.72
CA CYS A 401 -36.32 12.09 -36.39
C CYS A 401 -37.65 11.52 -35.90
N GLU A 402 -37.62 10.64 -34.90
CA GLU A 402 -38.83 10.30 -34.15
C GLU A 402 -39.24 11.52 -33.32
N GLN A 403 -40.28 12.20 -33.78
CA GLN A 403 -40.83 13.36 -33.09
C GLN A 403 -41.68 12.87 -31.90
N TRP A 404 -41.09 12.89 -30.70
CA TRP A 404 -41.78 12.53 -29.46
C TRP A 404 -42.85 13.58 -29.10
N LEU A 405 -44.09 13.32 -29.52
CA LEU A 405 -45.31 13.99 -29.07
C LEU A 405 -46.35 12.91 -28.71
N GLY A 406 -46.57 12.69 -27.41
CA GLY A 406 -47.44 11.64 -26.85
C GLY A 406 -46.78 10.90 -25.71
#